data_AF-A0A920JGH0-F1
#
_entry.id   AF-A0A920JGH0-F1
#
_cell.length_a   1.000
_cell.length_b   1.000
_cell.length_c   1.000
_cell.angle_alpha   90.00
_cell.angle_beta   90.00
_cell.angle_gamma   90.00
#
_symmetry.space_group_name_H-M   'P 1'
#
loop_
_entity.id
_entity.type
_entity.pdbx_description
1 polymer ?
#
loop_
_entity_poly.entity_id
_entity_poly.type
_entity_poly.pdbx_seq_one_letter_code
_entity_poly.pdbx_strand_id
1 'polypeptide(L)' 'MYYAAKGLELLGMFMLAVGFVVKFPKLMDPKLLFAGIVFFGSGWAIEKYILK' A
#
# COMPACT_ATOMS: atom_id res chain seq x y z
N MET A 1 6.40 -12.91 11.57
CA MET A 1 6.79 -12.08 10.42
C MET A 1 5.68 -12.00 9.37
N TYR A 2 4.96 -13.09 9.06
CA TYR A 2 3.86 -13.15 8.07
C TYR A 2 2.77 -12.09 8.30
N TYR A 3 2.28 -12.00 9.53
CA TYR A 3 1.27 -11.01 9.92
C TYR A 3 1.72 -9.55 9.77
N ALA A 4 3.02 -9.28 9.90
CA ALA A 4 3.56 -7.93 9.71
C ALA A 4 3.61 -7.55 8.22
N ALA A 5 3.96 -8.51 7.35
CA ALA A 5 3.93 -8.32 5.89
C ALA A 5 2.50 -8.07 5.40
N LYS A 6 1.53 -8.90 5.81
CA LYS A 6 0.11 -8.68 5.53
C LYS A 6 -0.42 -7.36 6.09
N GLY A 7 0.03 -6.95 7.28
CA GLY A 7 -0.31 -5.65 7.85
C GLY A 7 0.20 -4.48 7.01
N LEU A 8 1.41 -4.61 6.46
CA LEU A 8 2.02 -3.59 5.60
C LEU A 8 1.32 -3.50 4.23
N GLU A 9 0.94 -4.63 3.65
CA GLU A 9 0.11 -4.68 2.44
C GLU A 9 -1.26 -4.05 2.67
N LEU A 10 -1.92 -4.38 3.79
CA LEU A 10 -3.23 -3.81 4.15
C LEU A 10 -3.14 -2.29 4.32
N LEU A 11 -2.07 -1.80 4.96
CA LEU A 11 -1.80 -0.37 5.11
C LEU A 11 -1.59 0.32 3.76
N GLY A 12 -0.82 -0.31 2.85
CA GLY A 12 -0.63 0.20 1.49
C GLY A 12 -1.94 0.31 0.72
N MET A 13 -2.79 -0.73 0.77
CA MET A 13 -4.13 -0.68 0.16
C MET A 13 -5.02 0.39 0.79
N PHE A 14 -4.98 0.54 2.12
CA PHE A 14 -5.78 1.53 2.82
C PHE A 14 -5.37 2.96 2.46
N MET A 15 -4.07 3.25 2.34
CA MET A 15 -3.58 4.55 1.87
C MET A 15 -4.04 4.87 0.45
N LEU A 16 -4.02 3.88 -0.45
CA LEU A 16 -4.55 4.04 -1.81
C LEU A 16 -6.07 4.29 -1.80
N ALA A 17 -6.83 3.53 -1.00
CA ALA A 17 -8.27 3.70 -0.88
C ALA A 17 -8.65 5.07 -0.32
N VAL A 18 -8.02 5.52 0.77
CA VAL A 18 -8.26 6.84 1.37
C VAL A 18 -7.85 7.95 0.41
N GLY A 19 -6.69 7.85 -0.23
CA GLY A 19 -6.24 8.83 -1.22
C GLY A 19 -7.22 8.97 -2.38
N PHE A 20 -7.82 7.85 -2.80
CA PHE A 20 -8.80 7.82 -3.88
C PHE A 20 -10.12 8.46 -3.44
N VAL A 21 -10.64 8.10 -2.27
CA VAL A 21 -11.89 8.66 -1.72
C VAL A 21 -11.79 10.16 -1.46
N VAL A 22 -10.67 10.63 -0.89
CA VAL A 22 -10.49 12.05 -0.52
C VAL A 22 -10.34 12.95 -1.74
N LYS A 23 -9.67 12.47 -2.80
CA LYS A 23 -9.45 13.27 -4.02
C LYS A 23 -10.52 13.05 -5.10
N PHE A 24 -11.47 12.13 -4.92
CA PHE A 24 -12.51 11.88 -5.91
C PHE A 24 -13.38 13.13 -6.15
N PRO A 25 -13.71 13.51 -7.40
CA PRO A 25 -13.47 12.81 -8.67
C PRO A 25 -12.16 13.19 -9.38
N LYS A 26 -11.27 13.97 -8.75
CA LYS A 26 -9.96 14.30 -9.34
C LYS A 26 -9.02 13.10 -9.24
N LEU A 27 -8.11 13.00 -10.22
CA LEU A 27 -7.05 12.00 -10.23
C LEU A 27 -6.25 12.12 -8.92
N MET A 28 -6.11 10.99 -8.22
CA MET A 28 -5.45 10.92 -6.92
C MET A 28 -4.06 11.58 -6.98
N ASP A 29 -3.65 12.21 -5.87
CA ASP A 29 -2.35 12.89 -5.83
C ASP A 29 -1.22 11.89 -6.14
N PRO A 30 -0.36 12.16 -7.14
CA PRO A 30 0.70 11.23 -7.54
C PRO A 30 1.60 10.82 -6.38
N LYS A 31 1.78 11.70 -5.38
CA LYS A 31 2.58 11.42 -4.18
C LYS A 31 1.94 10.37 -3.29
N LEU A 32 0.63 10.44 -3.10
CA LEU A 32 -0.15 9.46 -2.34
C LEU A 32 -0.20 8.10 -3.04
N LEU A 33 -0.31 8.12 -4.38
CA LEU A 33 -0.28 6.92 -5.20
C LEU A 33 1.07 6.21 -5.08
N PHE A 34 2.16 6.97 -5.19
CA PHE A 34 3.51 6.45 -5.04
C PHE A 34 3.76 5.89 -3.64
N ALA A 35 3.34 6.61 -2.59
CA ALA A 35 3.44 6.13 -1.21
C ALA A 35 2.68 4.82 -1.01
N GLY A 36 1.43 4.73 -1.46
CA GLY A 36 0.62 3.52 -1.34
C GLY A 36 1.23 2.32 -2.08
N ILE A 37 1.77 2.53 -3.29
CA ILE A 37 2.49 1.47 -4.03
C ILE A 37 3.75 1.02 -3.30
N VAL A 38 4.52 1.94 -2.71
CA VAL A 38 5.74 1.58 -1.97
C VAL A 38 5.41 0.78 -0.71
N PHE A 39 4.39 1.17 0.05
CA PHE A 39 3.92 0.42 1.22
C PHE A 39 3.36 -0.95 0.84
N PHE A 40 2.57 -1.01 -0.23
CA PHE A 40 2.03 -2.28 -0.73
C PHE A 40 3.14 -3.20 -1.26
N GLY A 41 4.03 -2.67 -2.09
CA GLY A 41 5.12 -3.41 -2.72
C GLY A 41 6.16 -3.89 -1.73
N SER A 42 6.43 -3.12 -0.66
CA SER A 42 7.31 -3.57 0.42
C SER A 42 6.68 -4.70 1.23
N GLY A 43 5.38 -4.64 1.53
CA GLY A 43 4.65 -5.74 2.19
C GLY A 43 4.69 -7.01 1.36
N TRP A 44 4.42 -6.90 0.06
CA TRP A 44 4.48 -8.01 -0.89
C TRP A 44 5.90 -8.59 -1.04
N ALA A 45 6.93 -7.74 -1.09
CA ALA A 45 8.31 -8.17 -1.16
C ALA A 45 8.73 -8.92 0.10
N ILE A 46 8.33 -8.46 1.29
CA ILE A 46 8.61 -9.15 2.55
C ILE A 46 7.89 -10.51 2.57
N GLU A 47 6.64 -10.57 2.14
CA GLU A 47 5.88 -11.83 2.05
C GLU A 47 6.56 -12.82 1.08
N LYS A 48 6.99 -12.34 -0.08
CA LYS A 48 7.52 -13.19 -1.16
C LYS A 48 8.98 -13.63 -0.97
N TYR A 49 9.82 -12.77 -0.39
CA TYR A 49 11.27 -13.02 -0.29
C TYR A 49 11.75 -13.38 1.12
N ILE A 50 11.09 -12.90 2.17
CA ILE A 50 11.52 -13.15 3.57
C ILE A 50 10.74 -14.30 4.18
N LEU A 51 9.46 -14.44 3.84
CA LEU A 51 8.54 -15.33 4.54
C LEU A 51 8.27 -16.69 3.90
N LYS A 52 8.76 -16.88 2.67
CA LYS A 52 8.69 -18.07 1.80
C LYS A 52 7.64 -19.12 2.15
#